data_AF-A0A1L7NFC3-F1
#
_entry.id   AF-A0A1L7NFC3-F1
#
_cell.length_a   1.000
_cell.length_b   1.000
_cell.length_c   1.000
_cell.angle_alpha   90.00
_cell.angle_beta   90.00
_cell.angle_gamma   90.00
#
_symmetry.space_group_name_H-M   'P 1'
#
loop_
_entity.id
_entity.type
_entity.pdbx_description
1 polymer ?
#
loop_
_entity_poly.entity_id
_entity_poly.type
_entity_poly.pdbx_seq_one_letter_code
_entity_poly.pdbx_strand_id
1 'polypeptide(L)'
;MAAVIQEAYIQGVSTHSVDELVKTMGMTGISKSQVSRLAAEIDERVHAFLDRPMEGDWPYLWIDATYVKVREAGRIVSVAVIIAVALNTDGGR
;
A
#
# COMPACT_ATOMS: atom_id res chain seq x y z
N MET A 1 9.25 -3.52 -15.69
CA MET A 1 9.72 -2.30 -15.00
C MET A 1 8.69 -1.75 -14.02
N ALA A 2 7.41 -1.57 -14.40
CA ALA A 2 6.36 -1.13 -13.46
C ALA A 2 6.15 -2.07 -12.25
N ALA A 3 6.28 -3.39 -12.45
CA ALA A 3 6.05 -4.39 -11.40
C ALA A 3 6.93 -4.23 -10.15
N VAL A 4 8.23 -3.90 -10.30
CA VAL A 4 9.16 -3.76 -9.16
C VAL A 4 8.85 -2.51 -8.33
N ILE A 5 8.44 -1.42 -8.99
CA ILE A 5 8.06 -0.17 -8.32
C ILE A 5 6.72 -0.33 -7.61
N GLN A 6 5.76 -1.01 -8.25
CA GLN A 6 4.49 -1.37 -7.64
C GLN A 6 4.71 -2.26 -6.41
N GLU A 7 5.57 -3.27 -6.52
CA GLU A 7 5.86 -4.18 -5.42
C GLU A 7 6.60 -3.47 -4.27
N ALA A 8 7.57 -2.60 -4.55
CA ALA A 8 8.21 -1.79 -3.52
C ALA A 8 7.21 -0.87 -2.79
N TYR A 9 6.30 -0.21 -3.52
CA TYR A 9 5.27 0.63 -2.90
C TYR A 9 4.26 -0.20 -2.08
N ILE A 10 3.83 -1.36 -2.57
CA ILE A 10 2.97 -2.31 -1.83
C ILE A 10 3.65 -2.79 -0.54
N GLN A 11 4.97 -2.98 -0.57
CA GLN A 11 5.78 -3.35 0.60
C GLN A 11 6.05 -2.18 1.55
N GLY A 12 5.43 -1.01 1.34
CA GLY A 12 5.57 0.16 2.22
C GLY A 12 6.89 0.90 2.08
N VAL A 13 7.61 0.69 0.97
CA VAL A 13 8.85 1.41 0.67
C VAL A 13 8.49 2.85 0.31
N SER A 14 9.03 3.81 1.08
CA SER A 14 8.79 5.24 0.83
C SER A 14 9.16 5.62 -0.60
N THR A 15 8.50 6.64 -1.17
CA THR A 15 8.79 7.12 -2.54
C THR A 15 10.26 7.52 -2.75
N HIS A 16 10.95 7.97 -1.69
CA HIS A 16 12.39 8.20 -1.68
C HIS A 16 13.19 6.89 -1.75
N SER A 17 12.81 5.90 -0.95
CA SER A 17 13.44 4.58 -0.95
C SER A 17 13.19 3.81 -2.26
N VAL A 18 12.05 4.03 -2.92
CA VAL A 18 11.78 3.53 -4.28
C VAL A 18 12.72 4.19 -5.29
N ASP A 19 12.92 5.51 -5.23
CA ASP A 19 13.88 6.23 -6.09
C ASP A 19 15.32 5.73 -5.88
N GLU A 20 15.70 5.42 -4.64
CA GLU A 20 17.01 4.86 -4.29
C GLU A 20 17.17 3.41 -4.76
N LEU A 21 16.15 2.56 -4.61
CA LEU A 21 16.12 1.19 -5.15
C LEU A 21 16.27 1.19 -6.67
N VAL A 22 15.53 2.06 -7.37
CA VAL A 22 15.61 2.19 -8.83
C VAL A 22 17.00 2.63 -9.27
N LYS A 23 17.63 3.59 -8.58
CA LYS A 23 19.03 3.99 -8.85
C LYS A 23 20.02 2.84 -8.60
N THR A 24 19.82 2.07 -7.54
CA THR A 24 20.71 0.96 -7.13
C THR A 24 20.64 -0.22 -8.09
N MET A 25 19.49 -0.45 -8.73
CA MET A 25 19.31 -1.48 -9.77
C MET A 25 19.86 -1.10 -11.15
N GLY A 26 20.65 -0.01 -11.25
CA GLY A 26 21.25 0.45 -12.51
C GLY A 26 20.26 1.06 -13.49
N MET A 27 19.00 1.26 -13.08
CA MET A 27 17.98 1.95 -13.87
C MET A 27 18.18 3.46 -13.75
N THR A 28 19.26 3.96 -14.36
CA THR A 28 19.46 5.40 -14.54
C THR A 28 18.33 5.97 -15.40
N GLY A 29 17.54 6.92 -14.86
CA GLY A 29 16.63 7.73 -15.68
C GLY A 29 15.13 7.70 -15.35
N ILE A 30 14.68 7.07 -14.26
CA ILE A 30 13.29 7.30 -13.81
C ILE A 30 13.20 8.67 -13.17
N SER A 31 12.42 9.56 -13.77
CA SER A 31 12.21 10.91 -13.24
C SER A 31 11.28 10.88 -12.02
N LYS A 32 11.38 11.91 -11.16
CA LYS A 32 10.40 12.13 -10.08
C LYS A 32 8.96 12.14 -10.59
N SER A 33 8.73 12.66 -11.79
CA SER A 33 7.40 12.69 -12.42
C SER A 33 6.92 11.30 -12.86
N GLN A 34 7.82 10.39 -13.24
CA GLN A 34 7.45 8.98 -13.51
C GLN A 34 7.15 8.22 -12.22
N VAL A 35 7.93 8.41 -11.15
CA VAL A 35 7.62 7.81 -9.82
C VAL A 35 6.27 8.32 -9.31
N SER A 36 6.03 9.62 -9.39
CA SER A 36 4.75 10.22 -8.96
C SER A 36 3.57 9.68 -9.76
N ARG A 37 3.72 9.45 -11.06
CA ARG A 37 2.67 8.87 -11.90
C ARG A 37 2.37 7.43 -11.50
N LEU A 38 3.40 6.62 -11.27
CA LEU A 38 3.24 5.24 -10.82
C LEU A 38 2.59 5.16 -9.44
N ALA A 39 2.96 6.06 -8.52
CA ALA A 39 2.30 6.16 -7.21
C ALA A 39 0.82 6.53 -7.36
N ALA A 40 0.49 7.51 -8.20
CA ALA A 40 -0.90 7.91 -8.45
C ALA A 40 -1.75 6.75 -9.03
N GLU A 41 -1.22 5.95 -9.94
CA GLU A 41 -1.90 4.76 -10.47
C GLU A 41 -2.19 3.72 -9.36
N ILE A 42 -1.27 3.56 -8.40
CA ILE A 42 -1.50 2.68 -7.25
C ILE A 42 -2.53 3.28 -6.32
N ASP A 43 -2.46 4.59 -6.04
CA ASP A 43 -3.42 5.29 -5.20
C ASP A 43 -4.84 5.15 -5.77
N GLU A 44 -5.03 5.26 -7.09
CA GLU A 44 -6.33 5.01 -7.74
C GLU A 44 -6.85 3.60 -7.46
N ARG A 45 -5.99 2.57 -7.56
CA ARG A 45 -6.38 1.18 -7.26
C ARG A 45 -6.69 0.96 -5.79
N VAL A 46 -5.96 1.63 -4.89
CA VAL A 46 -6.20 1.58 -3.43
C VAL A 46 -7.54 2.23 -3.11
N HIS A 47 -7.84 3.41 -3.65
CA HIS A 47 -9.13 4.06 -3.45
C HIS A 47 -10.29 3.23 -4.01
N ALA A 48 -10.14 2.68 -5.23
CA ALA A 48 -11.14 1.79 -5.81
C ALA A 48 -11.40 0.54 -4.93
N PHE A 49 -10.38 0.02 -4.26
CA PHE A 49 -10.54 -1.08 -3.30
C PHE A 49 -11.23 -0.64 -2.01
N LEU A 50 -10.89 0.53 -1.47
CA LEU A 50 -11.47 1.06 -0.24
C LEU A 50 -12.93 1.49 -0.40
N ASP A 51 -13.27 2.08 -1.55
CA ASP A 51 -14.61 2.59 -1.85
C ASP A 51 -15.56 1.51 -2.39
N ARG A 52 -15.06 0.28 -2.62
CA ARG A 52 -15.91 -0.80 -3.16
C ARG A 52 -17.02 -1.13 -2.15
N PRO A 53 -18.28 -1.28 -2.60
CA PRO A 53 -19.34 -1.75 -1.72
C PRO A 53 -19.03 -3.18 -1.28
N MET A 54 -19.26 -3.47 0.01
CA MET A 54 -19.25 -4.83 0.52
C MET A 54 -20.63 -5.44 0.34
N GLU A 55 -20.78 -6.31 -0.66
CA GLU A 55 -22.02 -7.02 -0.95
C GLU A 55 -21.98 -8.44 -0.35
N GLY A 56 -23.14 -8.98 0.00
CA GLY A 56 -23.30 -10.34 0.52
C GLY A 56 -23.02 -10.51 2.02
N ASP A 57 -23.13 -11.75 2.49
CA ASP A 57 -22.95 -12.12 3.89
C ASP A 57 -21.50 -12.51 4.19
N TRP A 58 -20.95 -11.94 5.27
CA TRP A 58 -19.58 -12.17 5.74
C TRP A 58 -19.60 -12.77 7.16
N PRO A 59 -19.95 -14.05 7.30
CA PRO A 59 -20.21 -14.68 8.60
C PRO A 59 -19.00 -14.69 9.55
N TYR A 60 -17.78 -14.58 9.02
CA TYR A 60 -16.56 -14.56 9.82
C TYR A 60 -15.70 -13.35 9.47
N LEU A 61 -15.20 -12.68 10.50
CA LEU A 61 -14.33 -11.52 10.43
C LEU A 61 -13.19 -11.68 11.43
N TRP A 62 -11.97 -11.53 10.95
CA TRP A 62 -10.76 -11.41 11.74
C TRP A 62 -10.25 -9.98 11.64
N ILE A 63 -9.89 -9.41 12.79
CA ILE A 63 -9.29 -8.09 12.88
C ILE A 63 -7.94 -8.27 13.58
N ASP A 64 -6.88 -7.82 12.91
CA ASP A 64 -5.54 -7.71 13.48
C ASP A 64 -5.10 -6.25 13.54
N ALA A 65 -4.21 -5.95 14.49
CA ALA A 65 -3.65 -4.62 14.66
C ALA A 65 -2.12 -4.70 14.79
N THR A 66 -1.42 -4.13 13.82
CA THR A 66 0.03 -3.95 13.88
C THR A 66 0.36 -2.48 14.08
N TYR A 67 1.26 -2.19 15.03
CA TYR A 67 1.67 -0.81 15.30
C TYR A 67 2.92 -0.45 14.52
N VAL A 68 2.84 0.63 13.75
CA VAL A 68 3.97 1.19 13.02
C VAL A 68 4.38 2.53 13.63
N LYS A 69 5.69 2.81 13.63
CA LYS A 69 6.22 4.11 14.05
C LYS A 69 6.18 5.08 12.87
N VAL A 70 5.41 6.15 13.01
CA VAL A 70 5.30 7.21 11.99
C VAL A 70 5.69 8.55 12.57
N ARG A 71 6.17 9.44 11.70
CA ARG A 71 6.46 10.83 12.08
C ARG A 71 5.24 11.68 11.77
N GLU A 72 4.60 12.19 12.82
CA GLU A 72 3.43 13.06 12.74
C GLU A 72 3.68 14.32 13.56
N ALA A 73 3.41 15.50 12.99
CA ALA A 73 3.62 16.80 13.63
C ALA A 73 5.00 16.95 14.32
N GLY A 74 6.05 16.39 13.72
CA GLY A 74 7.43 16.46 14.23
C GLY A 74 7.78 15.46 15.35
N ARG A 75 6.88 14.53 15.70
CA ARG A 75 7.12 13.50 16.73
C ARG A 75 6.97 12.10 16.14
N ILE A 76 7.72 11.13 16.67
CA ILE A 76 7.54 9.72 16.33
C ILE A 76 6.45 9.15 17.23
N VAL A 77 5.35 8.72 16.63
CA VAL A 77 4.18 8.17 17.32
C VAL A 77 3.92 6.74 16.85
N SER A 78 3.31 5.93 17.71
CA SER A 78 2.82 4.59 17.33
C SER A 78 1.43 4.75 16.75
N VAL A 79 1.25 4.36 15.49
CA VAL A 79 -0.06 4.32 14.84
C VAL A 79 -0.46 2.88 14.62
N ALA A 80 -1.70 2.54 14.99
CA ALA A 80 -2.27 1.23 14.73
C ALA A 80 -2.68 1.13 13.26
N VAL A 81 -2.16 0.13 12.57
CA VAL A 81 -2.65 -0.33 11.26
C VAL A 81 -3.60 -1.48 11.53
N ILE A 82 -4.86 -1.30 11.17
CA ILE A 82 -5.91 -2.30 11.35
C ILE A 82 -6.08 -3.06 10.04
N ILE A 83 -6.01 -4.39 10.12
CA ILE A 83 -6.24 -5.29 8.98
C ILE A 83 -7.51 -6.08 9.29
N ALA A 84 -8.50 -5.98 8.41
CA ALA A 84 -9.73 -6.75 8.47
C ALA A 84 -9.74 -7.79 7.35
N VAL A 85 -9.93 -9.06 7.70
CA VAL A 85 -10.07 -10.18 6.76
C VAL A 85 -11.39 -10.86 7.05
N ALA A 86 -12.22 -11.08 6.05
CA ALA A 86 -13.52 -11.73 6.22
C ALA A 86 -13.67 -12.90 5.27
N LEU A 87 -14.44 -13.91 5.66
CA LEU A 87 -14.82 -15.03 4.80
C LEU A 87 -16.26 -14.83 4.37
N ASN A 88 -16.53 -14.82 3.06
CA ASN A 88 -17.90 -14.81 2.56
C ASN A 88 -18.49 -16.23 2.48
N THR A 89 -19.80 -16.32 2.27
CA THR A 89 -20.52 -17.60 2.15
C THR A 89 -20.08 -18.46 0.97
N ASP A 90 -19.41 -17.87 -0.02
CA ASP A 90 -18.90 -18.54 -1.22
C ASP A 90 -17.45 -19.04 -1.06
N GLY A 91 -16.84 -18.83 0.12
CA GLY A 91 -15.46 -19.23 0.43
C GLY A 91 -14.38 -18.27 -0.07
N GLY A 92 -14.76 -17.09 -0.57
CA GLY A 92 -13.87 -15.98 -0.91
C GLY A 92 -13.39 -15.20 0.32
N ARG A 93 -12.19 -14.62 0.21
CA ARG A 93 -11.51 -13.79 1.22
C ARG A 93 -11.20 -12.40 0.67
#